data_AF-A0A2T2Y4P2-F1
#
_entry.id   AF-A0A2T2Y4P2-F1
#
_cell.length_a   1.000
_cell.length_b   1.000
_cell.length_c   1.000
_cell.angle_alpha   90.00
_cell.angle_beta   90.00
_cell.angle_gamma   90.00
#
_symmetry.space_group_name_H-M   'P 1'
#
loop_
_entity.id
_entity.type
_entity.pdbx_description
1 polymer ?
#
loop_
_entity_poly.entity_id
_entity_poly.type
_entity_poly.pdbx_seq_one_letter_code
_entity_poly.pdbx_strand_id
1 'polypeptide(L)'
;MLFLLVVFLVLLGVLWHWFQNNITLISGLATALAFFATAWAAHEGRKSARAAFRAVKTSEDALEETRKNYLRDAFNQRFSLLLEQHNTYLEKVNNYVLTESGWLFIKEKFYSTNHFEAFNAMSGHVILSPYMRILYHTLRFVDQDYFGEKNDIKGKKKYTSLIRSLISNDVLFLVAVNSSYVSNEGNKNQYYKYQYLLQRFDFFEHANFININHQNETSKNFALTTPILNIEGDIKNTFYNYISDGNHDATSNFRINMHIPAIVAYIYKNPLQGTMRTWLDKAPSFLFHTFIENTDKRNYEDIFNMYLFEKFSNCYIDKAIYNTNIPYNAESKRKLDKEILKSIIRAVRGERLQSYSLDSIKFVKLKNNSSHVSTCYNFETLYYDIINYKKHIDRKNYISFGKRYLPVKDMATKFRKFESELKKQCALTYID
;
A
#
# COMPACT_ATOMS: atom_id res chain seq x y z
N MET A 1 83.25 25.60 51.73
CA MET A 1 83.38 25.95 50.29
C MET A 1 84.71 26.64 49.98
N LEU A 2 85.14 27.65 50.77
CA LEU A 2 86.43 28.35 50.58
C LEU A 2 87.66 27.43 50.65
N PHE A 3 87.70 26.50 51.60
CA PHE A 3 88.81 25.55 51.77
C PHE A 3 89.01 24.62 50.56
N LEU A 4 87.92 24.09 50.01
CA LEU A 4 87.96 23.25 48.80
C LEU A 4 88.50 24.01 47.58
N LEU A 5 88.18 25.31 47.48
CA LEU A 5 88.63 26.17 46.39
C LEU A 5 90.14 26.47 46.48
N VAL A 6 90.66 26.67 47.70
CA VAL A 6 92.09 26.84 47.95
C VAL A 6 92.86 25.56 47.62
N VAL A 7 92.37 24.39 48.07
CA VAL A 7 92.98 23.09 47.75
C VAL A 7 93.03 22.84 46.23
N PHE A 8 91.96 23.20 45.52
CA PHE A 8 91.88 23.07 44.06
C PHE A 8 92.92 23.94 43.34
N LEU A 9 93.11 25.19 43.78
CA LEU A 9 94.10 26.11 43.21
C LEU A 9 95.54 25.63 43.42
N VAL A 10 95.86 25.06 44.58
CA VAL A 10 97.18 24.48 44.86
C VAL A 10 97.45 23.26 43.97
N LEU A 11 96.47 22.36 43.82
CA LEU A 11 96.57 21.19 42.94
C LEU A 11 96.78 21.58 41.47
N LEU A 12 96.09 22.64 41.01
CA LEU A 12 96.26 23.21 39.67
C LEU A 12 97.69 23.68 39.41
N GLY A 13 98.31 24.34 40.39
CA GLY A 13 99.69 24.79 40.30
C GLY A 13 100.70 23.63 40.22
N VAL A 14 100.52 22.59 41.02
CA VAL A 14 101.42 21.42 41.08
C VAL A 14 101.34 20.57 39.80
N LEU A 15 100.15 20.40 39.22
CA LEU A 15 99.94 19.53 38.06
C LEU A 15 100.14 20.26 36.71
N TRP A 16 100.41 21.56 36.72
CA TRP A 16 100.45 22.40 35.52
C TRP A 16 101.45 21.93 34.47
N HIS A 17 102.68 21.56 34.89
CA HIS A 17 103.73 21.14 33.96
C HIS A 17 103.42 19.79 33.29
N TRP A 18 102.83 18.84 34.03
CA TRP A 18 102.39 17.55 33.50
C TRP A 18 101.23 17.70 32.50
N PHE A 19 100.32 18.64 32.77
CA PHE A 19 99.18 18.95 31.90
C PHE A 19 99.61 19.49 30.54
N GLN A 20 100.62 20.37 30.50
CA GLN A 20 101.17 20.93 29.26
C GLN A 20 101.76 19.85 28.34
N ASN A 21 102.41 18.82 28.91
CA ASN A 21 103.03 17.75 28.13
C ASN A 21 102.04 16.74 27.53
N ASN A 22 100.79 16.68 28.02
CA ASN A 22 99.78 15.70 27.60
C ASN A 22 98.52 16.36 26.99
N ILE A 23 98.62 17.63 26.59
CA ILE A 23 97.47 18.48 26.26
C ILE A 23 96.61 17.93 25.11
N THR A 24 97.24 17.27 24.13
CA THR A 24 96.57 16.65 22.96
C THR A 24 95.78 15.39 23.32
N LEU A 25 96.27 14.61 24.28
CA LEU A 25 95.63 13.38 24.75
C LEU A 25 94.47 13.71 25.70
N ILE A 26 94.65 14.73 26.55
CA ILE A 26 93.60 15.27 27.44
C ILE A 26 92.48 15.94 26.63
N SER A 27 92.81 16.72 25.59
CA SER A 27 91.79 17.35 24.73
C SER A 27 91.00 16.31 23.92
N GLY A 28 91.65 15.25 23.44
CA GLY A 28 90.99 14.11 22.81
C GLY A 28 90.00 13.39 23.74
N LEU A 29 90.41 13.11 24.99
CA LEU A 29 89.55 12.51 26.03
C LEU A 29 88.37 13.43 26.41
N ALA A 30 88.62 14.74 26.56
CA ALA A 30 87.57 15.72 26.83
C ALA A 30 86.55 15.78 25.69
N THR A 31 87.00 15.71 24.44
CA THR A 31 86.13 15.70 23.25
C THR A 31 85.30 14.41 23.17
N ALA A 32 85.89 13.25 23.49
CA ALA A 32 85.17 11.97 23.55
C ALA A 32 84.10 11.96 24.65
N LEU A 33 84.42 12.47 25.85
CA LEU A 33 83.47 12.61 26.95
C LEU A 33 82.35 13.61 26.60
N ALA A 34 82.66 14.74 25.96
CA ALA A 34 81.67 15.69 25.47
C ALA A 34 80.75 15.07 24.40
N PHE A 35 81.30 14.24 23.51
CA PHE A 35 80.53 13.47 22.53
C PHE A 35 79.60 12.46 23.21
N PHE A 36 80.08 11.69 24.19
CA PHE A 36 79.22 10.76 24.96
C PHE A 36 78.14 11.48 25.77
N ALA A 37 78.47 12.62 26.39
CA ALA A 37 77.49 13.45 27.09
C ALA A 37 76.42 13.99 26.12
N THR A 38 76.83 14.42 24.92
CA THR A 38 75.91 14.89 23.87
C THR A 38 75.09 13.75 23.28
N ALA A 39 75.66 12.56 23.09
CA ALA A 39 74.95 11.36 22.66
C ALA A 39 73.93 10.89 23.71
N TRP A 40 74.28 10.96 25.00
CA TRP A 40 73.37 10.67 26.11
C TRP A 40 72.23 11.71 26.19
N ALA A 41 72.55 13.00 26.11
CA ALA A 41 71.56 14.07 26.07
C ALA A 41 70.62 13.95 24.85
N ALA A 42 71.15 13.56 23.68
CA ALA A 42 70.36 13.29 22.50
C ALA A 42 69.50 12.02 22.65
N HIS A 43 69.98 10.99 23.35
CA HIS A 43 69.21 9.78 23.64
C HIS A 43 68.04 10.06 24.60
N GLU A 44 68.30 10.74 25.72
CA GLU A 44 67.25 11.17 26.65
C GLU A 44 66.29 12.18 26.01
N GLY A 45 66.80 13.08 25.15
CA GLY A 45 66.00 13.97 24.32
C GLY A 45 65.05 13.21 23.38
N ARG A 46 65.51 12.14 22.73
CA ARG A 46 64.67 11.26 21.89
C ARG A 46 63.62 10.50 22.70
N LYS A 47 63.98 9.98 23.88
CA LYS A 47 63.05 9.29 24.78
C LYS A 47 61.94 10.23 25.27
N SER A 48 62.33 11.45 25.66
CA SER A 48 61.41 12.53 26.05
C SER A 48 60.50 12.95 24.91
N ALA A 49 61.04 13.13 23.69
CA ALA A 49 60.25 13.43 22.51
C ALA A 49 59.23 12.33 22.19
N ARG A 50 59.62 11.04 22.27
CA ARG A 50 58.70 9.91 22.07
C ARG A 50 57.59 9.87 23.11
N ALA A 51 57.90 10.15 24.38
CA ALA A 51 56.90 10.24 25.44
C ALA A 51 55.93 11.40 25.19
N ALA A 52 56.44 12.57 24.76
CA ALA A 52 55.62 13.72 24.40
C ALA A 52 54.70 13.41 23.20
N PHE A 53 55.20 12.77 22.13
CA PHE A 53 54.35 12.37 20.99
C PHE A 53 53.26 11.38 21.39
N ARG A 54 53.55 10.44 22.29
CA ARG A 54 52.53 9.52 22.83
C ARG A 54 51.48 10.28 23.62
N ALA A 55 51.88 11.21 24.48
CA ALA A 55 50.95 12.04 25.24
C ALA A 55 50.07 12.89 24.32
N VAL A 56 50.64 13.52 23.28
CA VAL A 56 49.90 14.28 22.27
C VAL A 56 48.87 13.38 21.58
N LYS A 57 49.28 12.21 21.09
CA LYS A 57 48.37 11.27 20.44
C LYS A 57 47.23 10.82 21.38
N THR A 58 47.54 10.49 22.62
CA THR A 58 46.52 10.15 23.62
C THR A 58 45.57 11.32 23.89
N SER A 59 46.08 12.55 23.93
CA SER A 59 45.25 13.76 24.06
C SER A 59 44.37 14.00 22.84
N GLU A 60 44.87 13.73 21.63
CA GLU A 60 44.08 13.78 20.38
C GLU A 60 42.95 12.75 20.39
N ASP A 61 43.26 11.50 20.72
CA ASP A 61 42.28 10.40 20.82
C ASP A 61 41.20 10.73 21.88
N ALA A 62 41.61 11.23 23.06
CA ALA A 62 40.70 11.66 24.12
C ALA A 62 39.81 12.84 23.71
N LEU A 63 40.36 13.80 22.95
CA LEU A 63 39.59 14.93 22.42
C LEU A 63 38.55 14.47 21.39
N GLU A 64 38.92 13.52 20.52
CA GLU A 64 37.99 12.94 19.55
C GLU A 64 36.85 12.18 20.24
N GLU A 65 37.15 11.38 21.26
CA GLU A 65 36.15 10.68 22.07
C GLU A 65 35.23 11.66 22.80
N THR A 66 35.80 12.72 23.40
CA THR A 66 35.03 13.79 24.05
C THR A 66 34.08 14.47 23.05
N ARG A 67 34.54 14.74 21.82
CA ARG A 67 33.72 15.33 20.75
C ARG A 67 32.58 14.40 20.35
N LYS A 68 32.84 13.10 20.18
CA LYS A 68 31.80 12.11 19.84
C LYS A 68 30.75 12.01 20.94
N ASN A 69 31.18 11.95 22.20
CA ASN A 69 30.28 11.93 23.35
C ASN A 69 29.44 13.21 23.42
N TYR A 70 30.04 14.38 23.23
CA TYR A 70 29.32 15.65 23.18
C TYR A 70 28.22 15.68 22.10
N LEU A 71 28.52 15.25 20.88
CA LEU A 71 27.53 15.18 19.79
C LEU A 71 26.38 14.23 20.12
N ARG A 72 26.70 13.07 20.70
CA ARG A 72 25.70 12.10 21.15
C ARG A 72 24.81 12.68 22.25
N ASP A 73 25.40 13.34 23.23
CA ASP A 73 24.66 13.90 24.36
C ASP A 73 23.78 15.08 23.92
N ALA A 74 24.29 15.97 23.07
CA ALA A 74 23.51 17.05 22.46
C ALA A 74 22.34 16.52 21.62
N PHE A 75 22.59 15.47 20.82
CA PHE A 75 21.53 14.79 20.08
C PHE A 75 20.47 14.20 21.02
N ASN A 76 20.88 13.47 22.05
CA ASN A 76 19.97 12.83 23.00
C ASN A 76 19.15 13.86 23.79
N GLN A 77 19.76 14.98 24.22
CA GLN A 77 19.04 16.08 24.88
C GLN A 77 17.94 16.65 23.97
N ARG A 78 18.28 16.97 22.73
CA ARG A 78 17.30 17.52 21.77
C ARG A 78 16.25 16.48 21.36
N PHE A 79 16.64 15.21 21.23
CA PHE A 79 15.71 14.11 21.01
C PHE A 79 14.70 13.99 22.15
N SER A 80 15.15 14.05 23.41
CA SER A 80 14.26 13.99 24.58
C SER A 80 13.25 15.14 24.59
N LEU A 81 13.65 16.37 24.25
CA LEU A 81 12.73 17.50 24.13
C LEU A 81 11.69 17.30 23.02
N LEU A 82 12.11 16.79 21.85
CA LEU A 82 11.20 16.48 20.75
C LEU A 82 10.26 15.32 21.08
N LEU A 83 10.73 14.34 21.85
CA LEU A 83 9.94 13.21 22.32
C LEU A 83 8.89 13.66 23.35
N GLU A 84 9.24 14.57 24.25
CA GLU A 84 8.30 15.18 25.19
C GLU A 84 7.21 15.97 24.45
N GLN A 85 7.60 16.80 23.47
CA GLN A 85 6.63 17.49 22.61
C GLN A 85 5.74 16.50 21.84
N HIS A 86 6.32 15.44 21.29
CA HIS A 86 5.56 14.37 20.63
C HIS A 86 4.53 13.77 21.59
N ASN A 87 4.91 13.45 22.83
CA ASN A 87 4.03 12.82 23.81
C ASN A 87 2.86 13.75 24.18
N THR A 88 3.14 15.04 24.39
CA THR A 88 2.11 16.06 24.67
C THR A 88 1.08 16.16 23.55
N TYR A 89 1.50 16.13 22.27
CA TYR A 89 0.55 16.15 21.15
C TYR A 89 -0.14 14.81 20.93
N LEU A 90 0.57 13.69 21.16
CA LEU A 90 -0.01 12.36 21.09
C LEU A 90 -1.13 12.18 22.12
N GLU A 91 -0.97 12.70 23.34
CA GLU A 91 -2.01 12.69 24.36
C GLU A 91 -3.27 13.42 23.88
N LYS A 92 -3.13 14.59 23.25
CA LYS A 92 -4.27 15.30 22.64
C LYS A 92 -4.97 14.49 21.57
N VAL A 93 -4.21 13.79 20.72
CA VAL A 93 -4.78 12.91 19.69
C VAL A 93 -5.48 11.71 20.32
N ASN A 94 -4.88 11.07 21.32
CA ASN A 94 -5.48 9.95 22.02
C ASN A 94 -6.80 10.35 22.68
N ASN A 95 -6.82 11.49 23.38
CA ASN A 95 -8.04 12.02 23.99
C ASN A 95 -9.12 12.31 22.93
N TYR A 96 -8.74 12.85 21.77
CA TYR A 96 -9.67 13.07 20.66
C TYR A 96 -10.23 11.76 20.09
N VAL A 97 -9.39 10.76 19.82
CA VAL A 97 -9.78 9.47 19.24
C VAL A 97 -10.77 8.71 20.12
N LEU A 98 -10.72 8.92 21.44
CA LEU A 98 -11.67 8.35 22.40
C LEU A 98 -13.02 9.07 22.45
N THR A 99 -13.13 10.26 21.89
CA THR A 99 -14.42 10.95 21.76
C THR A 99 -15.28 10.32 20.67
N GLU A 100 -16.60 10.47 20.77
CA GLU A 100 -17.53 10.01 19.74
C GLU A 100 -17.21 10.60 18.35
N SER A 101 -16.88 11.89 18.29
CA SER A 101 -16.55 12.57 17.02
C SER A 101 -15.23 12.06 16.42
N GLY A 102 -14.22 11.79 17.26
CA GLY A 102 -12.96 11.20 16.82
C GLY A 102 -13.10 9.76 16.34
N TRP A 103 -13.91 8.96 17.03
CA TRP A 103 -14.23 7.61 16.58
C TRP A 103 -14.97 7.60 15.24
N LEU A 104 -16.02 8.42 15.11
CA LEU A 104 -16.75 8.56 13.85
C LEU A 104 -15.82 8.98 12.71
N PHE A 105 -14.90 9.91 12.96
CA PHE A 105 -13.90 10.33 12.00
C PHE A 105 -13.01 9.16 11.55
N ILE A 106 -12.42 8.39 12.48
CA ILE A 106 -11.60 7.23 12.13
C ILE A 106 -12.41 6.21 11.32
N LYS A 107 -13.62 5.88 11.78
CA LYS A 107 -14.51 4.93 11.13
C LYS A 107 -14.84 5.37 9.71
N GLU A 108 -15.14 6.65 9.50
CA GLU A 108 -15.41 7.21 8.17
C GLU A 108 -14.21 7.04 7.24
N LYS A 109 -12.98 7.36 7.70
CA LYS A 109 -11.78 7.17 6.87
C LYS A 109 -11.45 5.71 6.64
N PHE A 110 -11.69 4.86 7.62
CA PHE A 110 -11.48 3.42 7.52
C PHE A 110 -12.36 2.78 6.43
N TYR A 111 -13.64 3.16 6.36
CA TYR A 111 -14.57 2.65 5.35
C TYR A 111 -14.59 3.47 4.05
N SER A 112 -13.91 4.61 3.98
CA SER A 112 -13.82 5.39 2.74
C SER A 112 -13.10 4.61 1.64
N THR A 113 -13.53 4.84 0.40
CA THR A 113 -12.88 4.34 -0.82
C THR A 113 -12.25 5.47 -1.64
N ASN A 114 -12.44 6.73 -1.21
CA ASN A 114 -11.88 7.90 -1.86
C ASN A 114 -10.56 8.30 -1.16
N HIS A 115 -9.44 7.88 -1.75
CA HIS A 115 -8.09 8.11 -1.21
C HIS A 115 -7.78 9.60 -1.00
N PHE A 116 -8.06 10.42 -2.00
CA PHE A 116 -7.75 11.86 -1.94
C PHE A 116 -8.57 12.56 -0.87
N GLU A 117 -9.87 12.28 -0.78
CA GLU A 117 -10.75 12.86 0.24
C GLU A 117 -10.38 12.42 1.64
N ALA A 118 -10.05 11.14 1.83
CA ALA A 118 -9.60 10.63 3.13
C ALA A 118 -8.32 11.32 3.59
N PHE A 119 -7.35 11.50 2.68
CA PHE A 119 -6.14 12.27 2.94
C PHE A 119 -6.44 13.75 3.22
N ASN A 120 -7.28 14.40 2.41
CA ASN A 120 -7.56 15.83 2.52
C ASN A 120 -8.29 16.16 3.83
N ALA A 121 -9.16 15.28 4.31
CA ALA A 121 -9.82 15.41 5.62
C ALA A 121 -8.84 15.39 6.81
N MET A 122 -7.67 14.76 6.64
CA MET A 122 -6.59 14.82 7.63
C MET A 122 -5.81 16.14 7.56
N SER A 123 -5.71 16.72 6.36
CA SER A 123 -4.98 17.96 6.12
C SER A 123 -5.71 19.14 6.75
N GLY A 124 -5.03 19.87 7.64
CA GLY A 124 -5.62 21.02 8.33
C GLY A 124 -6.54 20.67 9.51
N HIS A 125 -6.72 19.39 9.84
CA HIS A 125 -7.47 19.01 11.04
C HIS A 125 -6.81 19.59 12.30
N VAL A 126 -7.58 20.32 13.12
CA VAL A 126 -7.07 21.15 14.23
C VAL A 126 -6.20 20.36 15.23
N ILE A 127 -6.56 19.11 15.50
CA ILE A 127 -5.83 18.24 16.44
C ILE A 127 -4.76 17.38 15.75
N LEU A 128 -5.11 16.71 14.65
CA LEU A 128 -4.22 15.76 13.96
C LEU A 128 -3.07 16.47 13.22
N SER A 129 -3.32 17.59 12.54
CA SER A 129 -2.30 18.28 11.73
C SER A 129 -1.09 18.76 12.55
N PRO A 130 -1.25 19.39 13.72
CA PRO A 130 -0.11 19.71 14.61
C PRO A 130 0.68 18.47 15.02
N TYR A 131 0.00 17.39 15.41
CA TYR A 131 0.66 16.13 15.79
C TYR A 131 1.49 15.55 14.63
N MET A 132 0.92 15.48 13.42
CA MET A 132 1.63 14.97 12.24
C MET A 132 2.89 15.79 11.93
N ARG A 133 2.83 17.11 12.13
CA ARG A 133 3.98 18.00 11.94
C ARG A 133 5.08 17.74 12.97
N ILE A 134 4.72 17.59 14.25
CA ILE A 134 5.68 17.25 15.30
C ILE A 134 6.33 15.90 15.01
N LEU A 135 5.53 14.87 14.69
CA LEU A 135 6.06 13.55 14.33
C LEU A 135 7.02 13.64 13.12
N TYR A 136 6.64 14.36 12.06
CA TYR A 136 7.53 14.59 10.92
C TYR A 136 8.85 15.25 11.33
N HIS A 137 8.83 16.31 12.13
CA HIS A 137 10.05 16.99 12.57
C HIS A 137 10.92 16.12 13.47
N THR A 138 10.33 15.31 14.34
CA THR A 138 11.07 14.35 15.16
C THR A 138 11.74 13.29 14.28
N LEU A 139 11.03 12.71 13.31
CA LEU A 139 11.63 11.75 12.37
C LEU A 139 12.73 12.39 11.50
N ARG A 140 12.52 13.64 11.07
CA ARG A 140 13.49 14.39 10.28
C ARG A 140 14.76 14.68 11.09
N PHE A 141 14.63 15.06 12.35
CA PHE A 141 15.75 15.27 13.27
C PHE A 141 16.57 13.97 13.44
N VAL A 142 15.89 12.83 13.66
CA VAL A 142 16.58 11.53 13.74
C VAL A 142 17.30 11.18 12.42
N ASP A 143 16.77 11.57 11.25
CA ASP A 143 17.45 11.32 9.97
C ASP A 143 18.64 12.26 9.71
N GLN A 144 18.51 13.55 10.04
CA GLN A 144 19.45 14.59 9.62
C GLN A 144 20.55 14.86 10.64
N ASP A 145 20.22 14.83 11.93
CA ASP A 145 21.09 15.27 13.02
C ASP A 145 21.71 14.09 13.80
N TYR A 146 21.53 12.85 13.32
CA TYR A 146 22.08 11.66 13.96
C TYR A 146 23.60 11.77 14.11
N PHE A 147 24.10 11.54 15.33
CA PHE A 147 25.51 11.67 15.68
C PHE A 147 26.42 10.57 15.09
N GLY A 148 25.83 9.46 14.61
CA GLY A 148 26.55 8.37 13.98
C GLY A 148 26.75 8.56 12.47
N GLU A 149 27.07 7.48 11.75
CA GLU A 149 27.22 7.52 10.30
C GLU A 149 25.89 7.90 9.61
N LYS A 150 25.97 8.69 8.53
CA LYS A 150 24.80 9.15 7.77
C LYS A 150 23.91 7.99 7.29
N ASN A 151 24.53 6.87 6.96
CA ASN A 151 23.89 5.66 6.44
C ASN A 151 23.55 4.62 7.52
N ASP A 152 23.79 4.91 8.80
CA ASP A 152 23.42 4.01 9.90
C ASP A 152 21.91 4.03 10.15
N ILE A 153 21.16 3.36 9.26
CA ILE A 153 19.71 3.20 9.39
C ILE A 153 19.36 2.39 10.64
N LYS A 154 20.20 1.43 11.04
CA LYS A 154 19.94 0.55 12.18
C LYS A 154 20.01 1.34 13.49
N GLY A 155 20.99 2.21 13.65
CA GLY A 155 21.13 3.14 14.78
C GLY A 155 19.97 4.12 14.85
N LYS A 156 19.62 4.77 13.72
CA LYS A 156 18.47 5.68 13.63
C LYS A 156 17.15 5.00 13.96
N LYS A 157 16.94 3.76 13.48
CA LYS A 157 15.74 2.96 13.76
C LYS A 157 15.52 2.70 15.25
N LYS A 158 16.58 2.65 16.08
CA LYS A 158 16.41 2.51 17.54
C LYS A 158 15.56 3.65 18.10
N TYR A 159 15.83 4.89 17.69
CA TYR A 159 15.09 6.07 18.12
C TYR A 159 13.68 6.13 17.54
N THR A 160 13.51 5.85 16.24
CA THR A 160 12.18 5.88 15.62
C THR A 160 11.28 4.74 16.07
N SER A 161 11.85 3.59 16.42
CA SER A 161 11.10 2.46 16.99
C SER A 161 10.53 2.79 18.37
N LEU A 162 11.26 3.58 19.17
CA LEU A 162 10.78 4.08 20.46
C LEU A 162 9.58 5.00 20.26
N ILE A 163 9.68 5.97 19.33
CA ILE A 163 8.55 6.86 18.98
C ILE A 163 7.34 6.04 18.54
N ARG A 164 7.54 5.11 17.59
CA ARG A 164 6.48 4.23 17.07
C ARG A 164 5.77 3.47 18.17
N SER A 165 6.51 2.94 19.15
CA SER A 165 5.96 2.10 20.22
C SER A 165 4.99 2.82 21.15
N LEU A 166 5.04 4.15 21.19
CA LEU A 166 4.15 4.97 22.01
C LEU A 166 2.80 5.21 21.34
N ILE A 167 2.70 5.00 20.03
CA ILE A 167 1.53 5.36 19.22
C ILE A 167 0.60 4.15 19.11
N SER A 168 -0.68 4.35 19.40
CA SER A 168 -1.70 3.30 19.25
C SER A 168 -1.93 2.92 17.77
N ASN A 169 -2.46 1.73 17.53
CA ASN A 169 -2.69 1.25 16.17
C ASN A 169 -3.66 2.15 15.37
N ASP A 170 -4.70 2.68 16.02
CA ASP A 170 -5.67 3.58 15.38
C ASP A 170 -5.00 4.90 14.95
N VAL A 171 -4.10 5.44 15.79
CA VAL A 171 -3.33 6.64 15.45
C VAL A 171 -2.28 6.33 14.38
N LEU A 172 -1.64 5.16 14.40
CA LEU A 172 -0.74 4.72 13.32
C LEU A 172 -1.48 4.64 11.97
N PHE A 173 -2.72 4.16 11.96
CA PHE A 173 -3.57 4.19 10.76
C PHE A 173 -3.76 5.63 10.27
N LEU A 174 -4.12 6.56 11.15
CA LEU A 174 -4.27 7.99 10.80
C LEU A 174 -2.96 8.61 10.27
N VAL A 175 -1.80 8.27 10.84
CA VAL A 175 -0.48 8.70 10.34
C VAL A 175 -0.23 8.18 8.92
N ALA A 176 -0.56 6.92 8.68
CA ALA A 176 -0.44 6.31 7.36
C ALA A 176 -1.35 7.01 6.35
N VAL A 177 -2.61 7.28 6.68
CA VAL A 177 -3.54 8.02 5.80
C VAL A 177 -3.03 9.43 5.49
N ASN A 178 -2.61 10.19 6.50
CA ASN A 178 -2.14 11.57 6.33
C ASN A 178 -0.90 11.69 5.42
N SER A 179 -0.08 10.65 5.33
CA SER A 179 1.14 10.66 4.51
C SER A 179 1.02 9.80 3.24
N SER A 180 -0.16 9.24 2.95
CA SER A 180 -0.35 8.29 1.85
C SER A 180 -0.48 8.93 0.47
N TYR A 181 -0.72 10.24 0.38
CA TYR A 181 -0.90 10.95 -0.88
C TYR A 181 0.26 11.93 -1.09
N VAL A 182 1.19 11.61 -1.98
CA VAL A 182 2.47 12.32 -2.16
C VAL A 182 2.70 12.88 -3.56
N SER A 183 1.84 12.54 -4.53
CA SER A 183 1.92 13.05 -5.90
C SER A 183 0.58 13.65 -6.31
N ASN A 184 0.61 14.87 -6.83
CA ASN A 184 -0.52 15.49 -7.52
C ASN A 184 -0.09 15.85 -8.95
N GLU A 185 -0.82 15.38 -9.95
CA GLU A 185 -0.51 15.63 -11.38
C GLU A 185 0.94 15.31 -11.77
N GLY A 186 1.55 14.30 -11.13
CA GLY A 186 2.93 13.89 -11.37
C GLY A 186 3.99 14.65 -10.55
N ASN A 187 3.62 15.73 -9.84
CA ASN A 187 4.52 16.49 -8.99
C ASN A 187 4.50 16.02 -7.53
N LYS A 188 5.68 15.93 -6.91
CA LYS A 188 5.82 15.59 -5.47
C LYS A 188 5.25 16.72 -4.62
N ASN A 189 4.33 16.40 -3.71
CA ASN A 189 3.76 17.37 -2.78
C ASN A 189 4.57 17.45 -1.47
N GLN A 190 4.14 18.31 -0.54
CA GLN A 190 4.82 18.54 0.75
C GLN A 190 4.91 17.30 1.66
N TYR A 191 4.08 16.28 1.45
CA TYR A 191 4.06 15.05 2.25
C TYR A 191 5.05 14.00 1.75
N TYR A 192 5.63 14.18 0.55
CA TYR A 192 6.60 13.23 -0.03
C TYR A 192 7.75 12.90 0.93
N LYS A 193 8.37 13.92 1.54
CA LYS A 193 9.49 13.69 2.47
C LYS A 193 9.03 13.00 3.75
N TYR A 194 7.81 13.28 4.21
CA TYR A 194 7.27 12.63 5.40
C TYR A 194 7.02 11.14 5.15
N GLN A 195 6.36 10.80 4.04
CA GLN A 195 6.16 9.41 3.64
C GLN A 195 7.50 8.68 3.44
N TYR A 196 8.48 9.33 2.81
CA TYR A 196 9.81 8.78 2.63
C TYR A 196 10.46 8.40 3.96
N LEU A 197 10.39 9.26 4.99
CA LEU A 197 10.95 8.97 6.30
C LEU A 197 10.23 7.78 6.97
N LEU A 198 8.90 7.74 6.89
CA LEU A 198 8.09 6.63 7.42
C LEU A 198 8.45 5.29 6.77
N GLN A 199 8.67 5.29 5.44
CA GLN A 199 9.11 4.11 4.71
C GLN A 199 10.57 3.74 5.02
N ARG A 200 11.50 4.71 5.01
CA ARG A 200 12.93 4.50 5.31
C ARG A 200 13.15 3.87 6.69
N PHE A 201 12.31 4.20 7.66
CA PHE A 201 12.39 3.67 9.02
C PHE A 201 11.49 2.46 9.27
N ASP A 202 10.84 1.89 8.25
CA ASP A 202 9.85 0.82 8.40
C ASP A 202 8.84 1.11 9.54
N PHE A 203 8.35 2.34 9.62
CA PHE A 203 7.61 2.84 10.78
C PHE A 203 6.32 2.05 11.08
N PHE A 204 5.80 1.32 10.08
CA PHE A 204 4.56 0.55 10.17
C PHE A 204 4.78 -0.98 10.16
N GLU A 205 6.00 -1.46 10.39
CA GLU A 205 6.38 -2.88 10.26
C GLU A 205 5.45 -3.85 11.03
N HIS A 206 4.89 -3.39 12.15
CA HIS A 206 3.98 -4.16 12.99
C HIS A 206 2.58 -3.53 13.12
N ALA A 207 2.25 -2.54 12.29
CA ALA A 207 0.94 -1.89 12.32
C ALA A 207 -0.11 -2.78 11.65
N ASN A 208 -1.29 -2.90 12.26
CA ASN A 208 -2.39 -3.68 11.73
C ASN A 208 -3.52 -2.77 11.24
N PHE A 209 -3.50 -2.38 9.97
CA PHE A 209 -4.46 -1.43 9.42
C PHE A 209 -5.87 -1.97 9.19
N ILE A 210 -6.16 -3.23 9.54
CA ILE A 210 -7.44 -3.88 9.24
C ILE A 210 -8.37 -3.94 10.44
N ASN A 211 -7.86 -3.61 11.63
CA ASN A 211 -8.66 -3.61 12.83
C ASN A 211 -8.56 -2.22 13.45
N ILE A 212 -9.72 -1.60 13.63
CA ILE A 212 -9.87 -0.40 14.46
C ILE A 212 -10.62 -0.79 15.73
N ASN A 213 -10.18 -0.28 16.87
CA ASN A 213 -10.75 -0.61 18.17
C ASN A 213 -11.42 0.62 18.80
N HIS A 214 -12.56 0.41 19.47
CA HIS A 214 -13.20 1.46 20.27
C HIS A 214 -13.62 0.87 21.61
N GLN A 215 -13.41 1.62 22.71
CA GLN A 215 -13.63 1.14 24.09
C GLN A 215 -15.06 0.62 24.34
N ASN A 216 -16.04 1.11 23.57
CA ASN A 216 -17.47 0.78 23.73
C ASN A 216 -18.08 -0.06 22.60
N GLU A 217 -17.30 -0.45 21.57
CA GLU A 217 -17.76 -1.38 20.53
C GLU A 217 -16.83 -2.59 20.55
N THR A 218 -17.35 -3.79 20.83
CA THR A 218 -16.63 -5.05 20.63
C THR A 218 -15.98 -5.02 19.25
N SER A 219 -14.64 -5.06 19.25
CA SER A 219 -13.74 -5.02 18.08
C SER A 219 -14.46 -5.37 16.77
N LYS A 220 -14.76 -4.37 15.95
CA LYS A 220 -15.26 -4.61 14.58
C LYS A 220 -14.06 -5.07 13.75
N ASN A 221 -13.82 -6.39 13.77
CA ASN A 221 -12.85 -7.03 12.89
C ASN A 221 -13.30 -6.80 11.44
N PHE A 222 -12.59 -5.95 10.73
CA PHE A 222 -12.70 -5.92 9.28
C PHE A 222 -11.82 -7.05 8.76
N ALA A 223 -12.42 -8.21 8.56
CA ALA A 223 -11.74 -9.31 7.90
C ALA A 223 -11.31 -8.85 6.50
N LEU A 224 -10.00 -8.88 6.20
CA LEU A 224 -9.43 -8.57 4.88
C LEU A 224 -10.06 -9.31 3.71
N THR A 225 -10.74 -10.42 3.99
CA THR A 225 -11.55 -11.13 3.01
C THR A 225 -12.65 -10.23 2.46
N THR A 226 -13.23 -9.32 3.25
CA THR A 226 -14.40 -8.53 2.86
C THR A 226 -14.11 -7.53 1.72
N PRO A 227 -13.05 -6.68 1.74
CA PRO A 227 -12.72 -5.80 0.61
C PRO A 227 -12.46 -6.53 -0.70
N ILE A 228 -11.67 -7.61 -0.63
CA ILE A 228 -11.29 -8.37 -1.81
C ILE A 228 -12.53 -9.05 -2.39
N LEU A 229 -13.33 -9.71 -1.54
CA LEU A 229 -14.59 -10.34 -1.96
C LEU A 229 -15.62 -9.32 -2.49
N ASN A 230 -15.67 -8.11 -1.94
CA ASN A 230 -16.54 -7.04 -2.44
C ASN A 230 -16.13 -6.61 -3.85
N ILE A 231 -14.83 -6.40 -4.09
CA ILE A 231 -14.32 -6.07 -5.43
C ILE A 231 -14.62 -7.22 -6.40
N GLU A 232 -14.39 -8.48 -6.00
CA GLU A 232 -14.75 -9.66 -6.80
C GLU A 232 -16.26 -9.74 -7.09
N GLY A 233 -17.10 -9.36 -6.13
CA GLY A 233 -18.55 -9.24 -6.30
C GLY A 233 -18.95 -8.16 -7.30
N ASP A 234 -18.38 -6.96 -7.18
CA ASP A 234 -18.62 -5.83 -8.09
C ASP A 234 -18.23 -6.17 -9.53
N ILE A 235 -17.11 -6.87 -9.69
CA ILE A 235 -16.65 -7.42 -10.97
C ILE A 235 -17.71 -8.36 -11.56
N LYS A 236 -18.18 -9.34 -10.78
CA LYS A 236 -19.18 -10.32 -11.22
C LYS A 236 -20.49 -9.64 -11.62
N ASN A 237 -20.96 -8.68 -10.83
CA ASN A 237 -22.18 -7.93 -11.09
C ASN A 237 -22.08 -7.06 -12.35
N THR A 238 -20.99 -6.31 -12.50
CA THR A 238 -20.75 -5.46 -13.68
C THR A 238 -20.81 -6.27 -14.97
N PHE A 239 -20.22 -7.46 -14.94
CA PHE A 239 -20.21 -8.35 -16.08
C PHE A 239 -21.55 -9.02 -16.37
N TYR A 240 -22.28 -9.43 -15.32
CA TYR A 240 -23.65 -9.90 -15.48
C TYR A 240 -24.50 -8.85 -16.20
N ASN A 241 -24.42 -7.59 -15.80
CA ASN A 241 -25.14 -6.49 -16.45
C ASN A 241 -24.70 -6.29 -17.91
N TYR A 242 -23.41 -6.45 -18.20
CA TYR A 242 -22.89 -6.36 -19.58
C TYR A 242 -23.45 -7.47 -20.48
N ILE A 243 -23.47 -8.72 -19.99
CA ILE A 243 -23.88 -9.89 -20.78
C ILE A 243 -25.39 -10.03 -20.87
N SER A 244 -26.07 -10.00 -19.72
CA SER A 244 -27.50 -10.29 -19.59
C SER A 244 -28.35 -9.12 -20.09
N ASP A 245 -28.01 -7.91 -19.65
CA ASP A 245 -28.84 -6.72 -19.92
C ASP A 245 -28.39 -5.97 -21.18
N GLY A 246 -27.26 -6.35 -21.77
CA GLY A 246 -26.67 -5.62 -22.90
C GLY A 246 -26.21 -4.21 -22.53
N ASN A 247 -26.02 -3.93 -21.24
CA ASN A 247 -25.54 -2.64 -20.76
C ASN A 247 -24.04 -2.49 -21.05
N HIS A 248 -23.72 -2.07 -22.27
CA HIS A 248 -22.35 -1.89 -22.73
C HIS A 248 -21.58 -0.79 -21.97
N ASP A 249 -22.30 0.12 -21.29
CA ASP A 249 -21.70 1.17 -20.44
C ASP A 249 -21.37 0.68 -19.01
N ALA A 250 -21.79 -0.53 -18.64
CA ALA A 250 -21.45 -1.08 -17.31
C ALA A 250 -19.92 -1.15 -17.11
N THR A 251 -19.18 -1.51 -18.16
CA THR A 251 -17.71 -1.64 -18.11
C THR A 251 -17.01 -0.29 -18.08
N SER A 252 -17.53 0.72 -18.78
CA SER A 252 -16.99 2.09 -18.76
C SER A 252 -17.21 2.75 -17.39
N ASN A 253 -18.30 2.42 -16.71
CA ASN A 253 -18.62 2.90 -15.36
C ASN A 253 -17.94 2.14 -14.22
N PHE A 254 -17.39 0.94 -14.46
CA PHE A 254 -16.67 0.18 -13.43
C PHE A 254 -15.54 1.00 -12.80
N ARG A 255 -15.54 1.10 -11.47
CA ARG A 255 -14.48 1.74 -10.68
C ARG A 255 -14.00 0.77 -9.62
N ILE A 256 -12.69 0.77 -9.40
CA ILE A 256 -12.08 -0.05 -8.35
C ILE A 256 -12.23 0.71 -7.04
N ASN A 257 -13.14 0.23 -6.20
CA ASN A 257 -13.42 0.80 -4.89
C ASN A 257 -12.63 0.02 -3.84
N MET A 258 -11.47 0.55 -3.45
CA MET A 258 -10.62 -0.06 -2.42
C MET A 258 -10.67 0.78 -1.15
N HIS A 259 -10.97 0.16 -0.03
CA HIS A 259 -10.99 0.84 1.26
C HIS A 259 -9.58 1.31 1.65
N ILE A 260 -9.49 2.45 2.35
CA ILE A 260 -8.22 3.08 2.75
C ILE A 260 -7.24 2.11 3.44
N PRO A 261 -7.65 1.21 4.36
CA PRO A 261 -6.79 0.16 4.92
C PRO A 261 -5.94 -0.60 3.90
N ALA A 262 -6.55 -1.01 2.77
CA ALA A 262 -5.86 -1.76 1.74
C ALA A 262 -4.89 -0.86 0.93
N ILE A 263 -5.26 0.41 0.71
CA ILE A 263 -4.40 1.41 0.06
C ILE A 263 -3.15 1.67 0.90
N VAL A 264 -3.30 1.97 2.19
CA VAL A 264 -2.14 2.19 3.07
C VAL A 264 -1.33 0.91 3.27
N ALA A 265 -1.98 -0.26 3.29
CA ALA A 265 -1.30 -1.54 3.35
C ALA A 265 -0.43 -1.79 2.12
N TYR A 266 -0.82 -1.31 0.94
CA TYR A 266 -0.01 -1.39 -0.28
C TYR A 266 1.23 -0.46 -0.22
N ILE A 267 1.04 0.77 0.27
CA ILE A 267 2.06 1.84 0.28
C ILE A 267 3.17 1.57 1.29
N TYR A 268 2.85 1.16 2.52
CA TYR A 268 3.83 1.04 3.61
C TYR A 268 4.21 -0.40 3.89
N LYS A 269 5.44 -0.62 4.39
CA LYS A 269 5.83 -1.94 4.93
C LYS A 269 5.03 -2.23 6.20
N ASN A 270 4.24 -3.28 6.15
CA ASN A 270 3.38 -3.79 7.23
C ASN A 270 3.10 -5.28 6.94
N PRO A 271 2.49 -6.04 7.88
CA PRO A 271 2.27 -7.48 7.72
C PRO A 271 1.48 -7.89 6.46
N LEU A 272 0.69 -6.98 5.87
CA LEU A 272 -0.22 -7.26 4.76
C LEU A 272 0.25 -6.73 3.41
N GLN A 273 1.37 -6.00 3.37
CA GLN A 273 1.84 -5.38 2.14
C GLN A 273 2.10 -6.41 1.05
N GLY A 274 2.75 -7.53 1.39
CA GLY A 274 3.03 -8.61 0.46
C GLY A 274 1.74 -9.20 -0.14
N THR A 275 0.74 -9.46 0.71
CA THR A 275 -0.57 -9.97 0.30
C THR A 275 -1.26 -8.99 -0.64
N MET A 276 -1.32 -7.70 -0.30
CA MET A 276 -2.01 -6.71 -1.14
C MET A 276 -1.32 -6.46 -2.47
N ARG A 277 0.01 -6.40 -2.50
CA ARG A 277 0.78 -6.27 -3.75
C ARG A 277 0.58 -7.49 -4.64
N THR A 278 0.67 -8.69 -4.08
CA THR A 278 0.45 -9.94 -4.82
C THR A 278 -0.98 -10.04 -5.36
N TRP A 279 -1.97 -9.62 -4.57
CA TRP A 279 -3.36 -9.63 -5.00
C TRP A 279 -3.60 -8.64 -6.15
N LEU A 280 -3.13 -7.40 -6.05
CA LEU A 280 -3.29 -6.40 -7.12
C LEU A 280 -2.60 -6.82 -8.42
N ASP A 281 -1.42 -7.42 -8.34
CA ASP A 281 -0.68 -7.95 -9.50
C ASP A 281 -1.45 -9.11 -10.18
N LYS A 282 -2.06 -10.00 -9.39
CA LYS A 282 -2.84 -11.13 -9.90
C LYS A 282 -4.28 -10.78 -10.31
N ALA A 283 -4.81 -9.64 -9.85
CA ALA A 283 -6.21 -9.27 -10.07
C ALA A 283 -6.62 -9.27 -11.56
N PRO A 284 -5.84 -8.72 -12.51
CA PRO A 284 -6.14 -8.84 -13.93
C PRO A 284 -6.28 -10.29 -14.41
N SER A 285 -5.38 -11.19 -14.01
CA SER A 285 -5.41 -12.59 -14.41
C SER A 285 -6.59 -13.33 -13.79
N PHE A 286 -6.90 -13.04 -12.53
CA PHE A 286 -8.08 -13.56 -11.85
C PHE A 286 -9.38 -13.13 -12.54
N LEU A 287 -9.47 -11.87 -13.00
CA LEU A 287 -10.58 -11.39 -13.82
C LEU A 287 -10.74 -12.25 -15.07
N PHE A 288 -9.65 -12.43 -15.83
CA PHE A 288 -9.68 -13.24 -17.05
C PHE A 288 -10.16 -14.66 -16.78
N HIS A 289 -9.65 -15.33 -15.75
CA HIS A 289 -10.06 -16.68 -15.39
C HIS A 289 -11.55 -16.74 -15.00
N THR A 290 -11.98 -15.88 -14.08
CA THR A 290 -13.37 -15.82 -13.59
C THR A 290 -14.37 -15.56 -14.72
N PHE A 291 -13.99 -14.78 -15.72
CA PHE A 291 -14.85 -14.49 -16.85
C PHE A 291 -14.86 -15.57 -17.94
N ILE A 292 -13.71 -16.19 -18.21
CA ILE A 292 -13.63 -17.34 -19.13
C ILE A 292 -14.48 -18.49 -18.60
N GLU A 293 -14.40 -18.80 -17.30
CA GLU A 293 -15.18 -19.89 -16.71
C GLU A 293 -16.71 -19.69 -16.79
N ASN A 294 -17.20 -18.45 -16.72
CA ASN A 294 -18.64 -18.16 -16.76
C ASN A 294 -19.19 -18.00 -18.18
N THR A 295 -18.36 -17.58 -19.14
CA THR A 295 -18.78 -17.38 -20.54
C THR A 295 -18.64 -18.63 -21.39
N ASP A 296 -17.62 -19.46 -21.15
CA ASP A 296 -17.41 -20.66 -21.95
C ASP A 296 -18.30 -21.84 -21.51
N LYS A 297 -18.89 -21.76 -20.30
CA LYS A 297 -19.80 -22.80 -19.77
C LYS A 297 -21.27 -22.63 -20.21
N ARG A 298 -21.67 -21.53 -20.86
CA ARG A 298 -23.05 -21.33 -21.34
C ARG A 298 -23.05 -20.72 -22.74
N ASN A 299 -23.57 -21.45 -23.72
CA ASN A 299 -23.83 -20.90 -25.04
C ASN A 299 -24.90 -19.80 -24.90
N TYR A 300 -24.80 -18.70 -25.65
CA TYR A 300 -25.86 -17.69 -25.73
C TYR A 300 -27.22 -18.30 -26.12
N GLU A 301 -27.20 -19.42 -26.84
CA GLU A 301 -28.37 -20.25 -27.10
C GLU A 301 -29.04 -20.77 -25.82
N ASP A 302 -28.28 -21.18 -24.81
CA ASP A 302 -28.83 -21.63 -23.53
C ASP A 302 -29.43 -20.48 -22.71
N ILE A 303 -28.78 -19.31 -22.75
CA ILE A 303 -29.28 -18.09 -22.12
C ILE A 303 -30.59 -17.64 -22.78
N PHE A 304 -30.67 -17.70 -24.12
CA PHE A 304 -31.89 -17.43 -24.87
C PHE A 304 -33.03 -18.36 -24.51
N ASN A 305 -32.74 -19.67 -24.51
CA ASN A 305 -33.70 -20.69 -24.18
C ASN A 305 -34.21 -20.50 -22.75
N MET A 306 -33.35 -20.07 -21.81
CA MET A 306 -33.73 -19.79 -20.43
C MET A 306 -34.60 -18.53 -20.31
N TYR A 307 -34.24 -17.43 -20.96
CA TYR A 307 -35.04 -16.19 -20.96
C TYR A 307 -36.45 -16.41 -21.51
N LEU A 308 -36.57 -17.07 -22.67
CA LEU A 308 -37.88 -17.40 -23.23
C LEU A 308 -38.61 -18.42 -22.34
N PHE A 309 -37.91 -19.40 -21.77
CA PHE A 309 -38.53 -20.34 -20.85
C PHE A 309 -39.10 -19.63 -19.63
N GLU A 310 -38.36 -18.72 -18.99
CA GLU A 310 -38.87 -17.95 -17.85
C GLU A 310 -40.11 -17.13 -18.22
N LYS A 311 -40.06 -16.41 -19.34
CA LYS A 311 -41.15 -15.55 -19.84
C LYS A 311 -42.43 -16.32 -20.13
N PHE A 312 -42.31 -17.56 -20.60
CA PHE A 312 -43.44 -18.40 -21.05
C PHE A 312 -43.65 -19.69 -20.23
N SER A 313 -42.94 -19.89 -19.11
CA SER A 313 -42.96 -21.12 -18.28
C SER A 313 -44.33 -21.48 -17.70
N ASN A 314 -45.19 -20.47 -17.56
CA ASN A 314 -46.55 -20.59 -17.04
C ASN A 314 -47.62 -20.49 -18.14
N CYS A 315 -47.21 -20.61 -19.41
CA CYS A 315 -48.10 -20.59 -20.57
C CYS A 315 -48.44 -22.01 -21.04
N TYR A 316 -49.63 -22.16 -21.61
CA TYR A 316 -50.12 -23.38 -22.24
C TYR A 316 -50.39 -23.15 -23.72
N ILE A 317 -50.11 -24.16 -24.55
CA ILE A 317 -50.42 -24.17 -25.97
C ILE A 317 -51.79 -24.82 -26.17
N ASP A 318 -52.66 -24.12 -26.90
CA ASP A 318 -53.93 -24.64 -27.38
C ASP A 318 -53.97 -24.56 -28.91
N LYS A 319 -54.19 -25.71 -29.56
CA LYS A 319 -54.22 -25.87 -31.03
C LYS A 319 -55.63 -25.79 -31.61
N ALA A 320 -56.67 -25.78 -30.78
CA ALA A 320 -58.05 -26.01 -31.23
C ALA A 320 -58.93 -24.73 -31.30
N ILE A 321 -58.38 -23.55 -30.98
CA ILE A 321 -59.17 -22.31 -30.83
C ILE A 321 -59.42 -21.60 -32.17
N TYR A 322 -59.99 -22.33 -33.13
CA TYR A 322 -60.50 -21.75 -34.38
C TYR A 322 -61.95 -21.25 -34.28
N ASN A 323 -62.71 -21.67 -33.26
CA ASN A 323 -64.08 -21.20 -33.05
C ASN A 323 -64.20 -20.47 -31.70
N THR A 324 -64.28 -19.15 -31.79
CA THR A 324 -64.65 -18.27 -30.69
C THR A 324 -66.07 -18.63 -30.22
N ASN A 325 -66.17 -19.31 -29.07
CA ASN A 325 -67.30 -19.38 -28.12
C ASN A 325 -67.32 -20.68 -27.29
N ILE A 326 -66.36 -21.60 -27.49
CA ILE A 326 -66.29 -22.83 -26.69
C ILE A 326 -65.64 -22.52 -25.32
N PRO A 327 -66.28 -22.88 -24.19
CA PRO A 327 -65.68 -22.74 -22.87
C PRO A 327 -64.41 -23.59 -22.72
N TYR A 328 -63.52 -23.10 -21.85
CA TYR A 328 -62.18 -23.63 -21.58
C TYR A 328 -62.17 -25.15 -21.32
N ASN A 329 -61.59 -25.95 -22.24
CA ASN A 329 -61.28 -27.37 -21.98
C ASN A 329 -59.79 -27.54 -21.59
N ALA A 330 -59.53 -27.88 -20.33
CA ALA A 330 -58.18 -28.08 -19.81
C ALA A 330 -57.45 -29.30 -20.42
N GLU A 331 -58.18 -30.32 -20.87
CA GLU A 331 -57.62 -31.58 -21.36
C GLU A 331 -56.92 -31.44 -22.72
N SER A 332 -57.28 -30.42 -23.50
CA SER A 332 -56.69 -30.15 -24.83
C SER A 332 -55.36 -29.37 -24.77
N LYS A 333 -54.91 -28.96 -23.58
CA LYS A 333 -53.81 -28.02 -23.41
C LYS A 333 -52.53 -28.73 -23.05
N ARG A 334 -51.44 -28.32 -23.68
CA ARG A 334 -50.10 -28.78 -23.32
C ARG A 334 -49.33 -27.64 -22.66
N LYS A 335 -48.79 -27.86 -21.45
CA LYS A 335 -47.90 -26.91 -20.79
C LYS A 335 -46.68 -26.68 -21.67
N LEU A 336 -46.26 -25.42 -21.80
CA LEU A 336 -45.03 -25.10 -22.49
C LEU A 336 -43.83 -25.48 -21.61
N ASP A 337 -43.20 -26.60 -21.94
CA ASP A 337 -41.95 -27.02 -21.34
C ASP A 337 -40.73 -26.53 -22.15
N LYS A 338 -39.54 -26.73 -21.59
CA LYS A 338 -38.26 -26.31 -22.19
C LYS A 338 -38.04 -26.96 -23.57
N GLU A 339 -38.47 -28.20 -23.77
CA GLU A 339 -38.22 -28.94 -25.00
C GLU A 339 -39.15 -28.51 -26.14
N ILE A 340 -40.43 -28.22 -25.83
CA ILE A 340 -41.39 -27.67 -26.78
C ILE A 340 -40.93 -26.28 -27.24
N LEU A 341 -40.50 -25.43 -26.30
CA LEU A 341 -40.01 -24.10 -26.63
C LEU A 341 -38.74 -24.14 -27.50
N LYS A 342 -37.78 -25.02 -27.18
CA LYS A 342 -36.62 -25.29 -28.07
C LYS A 342 -37.05 -25.74 -29.46
N SER A 343 -38.08 -26.57 -29.58
CA SER A 343 -38.60 -27.02 -30.87
C SER A 343 -39.22 -25.87 -31.66
N ILE A 344 -39.99 -25.00 -31.01
CA ILE A 344 -40.58 -23.80 -31.60
C ILE A 344 -39.47 -22.86 -32.10
N ILE A 345 -38.47 -22.58 -31.26
CA ILE A 345 -37.31 -21.75 -31.62
C ILE A 345 -36.61 -22.32 -32.85
N ARG A 346 -36.34 -23.63 -32.89
CA ARG A 346 -35.72 -24.30 -34.05
C ARG A 346 -36.60 -24.25 -35.31
N ALA A 347 -37.92 -24.25 -35.17
CA ALA A 347 -38.83 -24.15 -36.30
C ALA A 347 -38.85 -22.73 -36.88
N VAL A 348 -38.95 -21.71 -36.03
CA VAL A 348 -38.89 -20.28 -36.42
C VAL A 348 -37.53 -19.93 -37.03
N ARG A 349 -36.42 -20.34 -36.40
CA ARG A 349 -35.06 -20.02 -36.89
C ARG A 349 -34.76 -20.62 -38.25
N GLY A 350 -35.28 -21.83 -38.51
CA GLY A 350 -35.16 -22.54 -39.78
C GLY A 350 -36.27 -22.20 -40.78
N GLU A 351 -37.05 -21.13 -40.54
CA GLU A 351 -38.09 -20.62 -41.45
C GLU A 351 -39.21 -21.63 -41.77
N ARG A 352 -39.27 -22.73 -41.01
CA ARG A 352 -40.31 -23.77 -41.12
C ARG A 352 -41.65 -23.31 -40.53
N LEU A 353 -41.65 -22.19 -39.83
CA LEU A 353 -42.80 -21.63 -39.15
C LEU A 353 -42.78 -20.10 -39.34
N GLN A 354 -43.76 -19.56 -40.06
CA GLN A 354 -43.82 -18.16 -40.50
C GLN A 354 -44.94 -17.40 -39.78
N SER A 355 -44.87 -16.06 -39.71
CA SER A 355 -45.79 -15.24 -38.90
C SER A 355 -47.27 -15.44 -39.22
N TYR A 356 -47.63 -15.68 -40.47
CA TYR A 356 -49.02 -15.88 -40.91
C TYR A 356 -49.54 -17.32 -40.72
N SER A 357 -48.67 -18.30 -40.44
CA SER A 357 -49.08 -19.68 -40.12
C SER A 357 -49.66 -19.83 -38.69
N LEU A 358 -49.77 -18.72 -37.96
CA LEU A 358 -49.83 -18.65 -36.49
C LEU A 358 -51.20 -18.35 -35.90
N ASP A 359 -52.21 -17.99 -36.70
CA ASP A 359 -53.59 -17.80 -36.21
C ASP A 359 -54.14 -19.06 -35.53
N SER A 360 -53.51 -20.19 -35.84
CA SER A 360 -53.75 -21.55 -35.36
C SER A 360 -53.33 -21.82 -33.90
N ILE A 361 -52.46 -20.99 -33.30
CA ILE A 361 -51.87 -21.29 -31.99
C ILE A 361 -51.97 -20.07 -31.06
N LYS A 362 -52.71 -20.25 -29.95
CA LYS A 362 -52.83 -19.22 -28.90
C LYS A 362 -52.17 -19.70 -27.61
N PHE A 363 -51.52 -18.75 -26.92
CA PHE A 363 -50.93 -18.98 -25.60
C PHE A 363 -51.87 -18.50 -24.51
N VAL A 364 -52.04 -19.35 -23.51
CA VAL A 364 -52.91 -19.07 -22.38
C VAL A 364 -52.10 -19.07 -21.10
N LYS A 365 -52.10 -17.96 -20.35
CA LYS A 365 -51.37 -17.83 -19.08
C LYS A 365 -52.35 -17.90 -17.92
N LEU A 366 -52.10 -18.84 -17.00
CA LEU A 366 -52.84 -18.97 -15.75
C LEU A 366 -52.18 -18.08 -14.69
N LYS A 367 -52.97 -17.26 -13.99
CA LYS A 367 -52.48 -16.52 -12.82
C LYS A 367 -52.53 -17.45 -11.61
N ASN A 368 -51.43 -17.51 -10.85
CA ASN A 368 -51.26 -18.47 -9.74
C ASN A 368 -52.39 -18.42 -8.68
N ASN A 369 -53.10 -17.30 -8.55
CA ASN A 369 -54.09 -17.09 -7.48
C ASN A 369 -55.48 -16.63 -7.97
N SER A 370 -55.84 -16.82 -9.25
CA SER A 370 -57.19 -16.48 -9.71
C SER A 370 -57.73 -17.44 -10.75
N SER A 371 -59.05 -17.66 -10.72
CA SER A 371 -59.84 -18.31 -11.78
C SER A 371 -59.82 -17.54 -13.11
N HIS A 372 -58.99 -16.49 -13.22
CA HIS A 372 -58.87 -15.64 -14.39
C HIS A 372 -57.73 -16.12 -15.27
N VAL A 373 -58.11 -16.45 -16.50
CA VAL A 373 -57.20 -16.73 -17.59
C VAL A 373 -56.79 -15.41 -18.22
N SER A 374 -55.50 -15.06 -18.15
CA SER A 374 -54.97 -14.00 -19.01
C SER A 374 -54.60 -14.63 -20.35
N THR A 375 -55.34 -14.27 -21.38
CA THR A 375 -55.01 -14.60 -22.76
C THR A 375 -53.84 -13.74 -23.21
N CYS A 376 -52.68 -14.38 -23.42
CA CYS A 376 -51.58 -13.76 -24.12
C CYS A 376 -51.87 -13.96 -25.61
N TYR A 377 -52.60 -13.01 -26.18
CA TYR A 377 -52.98 -13.10 -27.57
C TYR A 377 -51.74 -13.04 -28.45
N ASN A 378 -51.65 -14.08 -29.26
CA ASN A 378 -50.77 -14.27 -30.40
C ASN A 378 -49.39 -14.85 -30.06
N PHE A 379 -49.18 -16.08 -30.55
CA PHE A 379 -47.86 -16.65 -30.76
C PHE A 379 -46.94 -15.71 -31.55
N GLU A 380 -47.51 -14.80 -32.33
CA GLU A 380 -46.86 -13.65 -32.94
C GLU A 380 -45.93 -12.87 -31.98
N THR A 381 -46.32 -12.67 -30.72
CA THR A 381 -45.44 -12.01 -29.73
C THR A 381 -44.18 -12.85 -29.46
N LEU A 382 -44.34 -14.16 -29.28
CA LEU A 382 -43.20 -15.09 -29.14
C LEU A 382 -42.37 -15.14 -30.43
N TYR A 383 -43.01 -15.14 -31.60
CA TYR A 383 -42.34 -15.14 -32.90
C TYR A 383 -41.48 -13.89 -33.08
N TYR A 384 -42.04 -12.69 -32.85
CA TYR A 384 -41.29 -11.45 -32.92
C TYR A 384 -40.24 -11.34 -31.82
N ASP A 385 -40.50 -11.83 -30.60
CA ASP A 385 -39.47 -11.93 -29.56
C ASP A 385 -38.30 -12.82 -30.04
N ILE A 386 -38.58 -13.98 -30.67
CA ILE A 386 -37.55 -14.85 -31.23
C ILE A 386 -36.80 -14.19 -32.40
N ILE A 387 -37.51 -13.51 -33.31
CA ILE A 387 -36.90 -12.83 -34.47
C ILE A 387 -36.09 -11.60 -34.05
N ASN A 388 -36.60 -10.78 -33.13
CA ASN A 388 -35.89 -9.64 -32.57
C ASN A 388 -34.66 -10.10 -31.81
N TYR A 389 -34.79 -11.16 -31.01
CA TYR A 389 -33.66 -11.75 -30.32
C TYR A 389 -32.66 -12.37 -31.30
N LYS A 390 -33.08 -13.04 -32.38
CA LYS A 390 -32.21 -13.54 -33.45
C LYS A 390 -31.46 -12.39 -34.13
N LYS A 391 -32.15 -11.30 -34.52
CA LYS A 391 -31.50 -10.09 -35.08
C LYS A 391 -30.52 -9.45 -34.10
N HIS A 392 -30.85 -9.44 -32.81
CA HIS A 392 -29.98 -8.93 -31.76
C HIS A 392 -28.77 -9.84 -31.51
N ILE A 393 -28.96 -11.16 -31.53
CA ILE A 393 -27.91 -12.17 -31.40
C ILE A 393 -27.03 -12.23 -32.62
N ASP A 394 -27.55 -12.19 -33.83
CA ASP A 394 -26.74 -12.27 -35.05
C ASP A 394 -25.85 -11.02 -35.17
N ARG A 395 -26.35 -9.84 -34.75
CA ARG A 395 -25.51 -8.64 -34.53
C ARG A 395 -24.51 -8.80 -33.38
N LYS A 396 -24.89 -9.40 -32.24
CA LYS A 396 -24.00 -9.65 -31.10
C LYS A 396 -22.93 -10.71 -31.39
N ASN A 397 -23.22 -11.72 -32.19
CA ASN A 397 -22.32 -12.81 -32.60
C ASN A 397 -21.28 -12.30 -33.61
N TYR A 398 -21.66 -11.43 -34.54
CA TYR A 398 -20.70 -10.80 -35.46
C TYR A 398 -19.70 -9.88 -34.74
N ILE A 399 -20.13 -9.23 -33.65
CA ILE A 399 -19.25 -8.41 -32.79
C ILE A 399 -18.45 -9.28 -31.80
N SER A 400 -18.97 -10.44 -31.38
CA SER A 400 -18.36 -11.30 -30.35
C SER A 400 -17.17 -12.14 -30.84
N PHE A 401 -17.08 -12.53 -32.11
CA PHE A 401 -15.92 -13.31 -32.59
C PHE A 401 -14.63 -12.46 -32.77
N GLY A 402 -14.72 -11.14 -32.88
CA GLY A 402 -13.55 -10.25 -32.91
C GLY A 402 -13.17 -9.62 -31.56
N LYS A 403 -14.12 -9.49 -30.61
CA LYS A 403 -13.98 -8.69 -29.37
C LYS A 403 -14.51 -9.35 -28.09
N ARG A 404 -14.57 -10.69 -28.03
CA ARG A 404 -15.12 -11.50 -26.91
C ARG A 404 -14.69 -11.08 -25.49
N TYR A 405 -13.49 -10.53 -25.34
CA TYR A 405 -12.92 -10.14 -24.04
C TYR A 405 -12.76 -8.63 -23.84
N LEU A 406 -13.38 -7.78 -24.67
CA LEU A 406 -13.23 -6.32 -24.55
C LEU A 406 -13.59 -5.79 -23.13
N PRO A 407 -14.73 -6.17 -22.51
CA PRO A 407 -15.04 -5.83 -21.11
C PRO A 407 -13.93 -6.19 -20.13
N VAL A 408 -13.38 -7.39 -20.28
CA VAL A 408 -12.37 -7.94 -19.39
C VAL A 408 -11.04 -7.21 -19.59
N LYS A 409 -10.69 -6.91 -20.84
CA LYS A 409 -9.51 -6.10 -21.19
C LYS A 409 -9.64 -4.68 -20.64
N ASP A 410 -10.81 -4.07 -20.72
CA ASP A 410 -11.07 -2.73 -20.19
C ASP A 410 -10.95 -2.70 -18.66
N MET A 411 -11.58 -3.66 -17.97
CA MET A 411 -11.46 -3.80 -16.51
C MET A 411 -10.00 -4.08 -16.09
N ALA A 412 -9.31 -5.00 -16.75
CA ALA A 412 -7.90 -5.29 -16.50
C ALA A 412 -7.00 -4.05 -16.70
N THR A 413 -7.29 -3.24 -17.71
CA THR A 413 -6.59 -1.96 -17.96
C THR A 413 -6.84 -0.97 -16.81
N LYS A 414 -8.06 -0.92 -16.26
CA LYS A 414 -8.38 -0.11 -15.09
C LYS A 414 -7.64 -0.57 -13.83
N PHE A 415 -7.48 -1.88 -13.62
CA PHE A 415 -6.66 -2.42 -12.52
C PHE A 415 -5.20 -1.99 -12.64
N ARG A 416 -4.61 -2.14 -13.84
CA ARG A 416 -3.24 -1.69 -14.10
C ARG A 416 -3.08 -0.19 -13.90
N LYS A 417 -4.04 0.62 -14.35
CA LYS A 417 -4.04 2.07 -14.13
C LYS A 417 -4.12 2.40 -12.64
N PHE A 418 -5.03 1.78 -11.90
CA PHE A 418 -5.16 1.96 -10.45
C PHE A 418 -3.88 1.60 -9.70
N GLU A 419 -3.29 0.45 -9.98
CA GLU A 419 -2.02 0.03 -9.40
C GLU A 419 -0.88 1.00 -9.76
N SER A 420 -0.84 1.48 -11.01
CA SER A 420 0.11 2.49 -11.46
C SER A 420 -0.05 3.79 -10.68
N GLU A 421 -1.27 4.26 -10.42
CA GLU A 421 -1.51 5.45 -9.60
C GLU A 421 -1.04 5.23 -8.17
N LEU A 422 -1.30 4.06 -7.56
CA LEU A 422 -0.78 3.74 -6.22
C LEU A 422 0.75 3.69 -6.17
N LYS A 423 1.41 3.18 -7.22
CA LYS A 423 2.88 3.23 -7.36
C LYS A 423 3.39 4.67 -7.39
N LYS A 424 2.67 5.58 -8.06
CA LYS A 424 3.00 7.02 -8.05
C LYS A 424 2.84 7.66 -6.66
N GLN A 425 2.05 7.06 -5.78
CA GLN A 425 1.89 7.50 -4.40
C GLN A 425 2.91 6.86 -3.44
N CYS A 426 3.89 6.08 -3.92
CA CYS A 426 4.94 5.47 -3.10
C CYS A 426 6.26 6.25 -3.24
N ALA A 427 6.79 6.78 -2.13
CA ALA A 427 7.97 7.64 -2.15
C ALA A 427 9.29 6.92 -2.48
N LEU A 428 9.46 5.68 -2.00
CA LEU A 428 10.67 4.86 -2.23
C LEU A 428 10.83 4.37 -3.68
N THR A 429 9.75 4.28 -4.46
CA THR A 429 9.78 3.83 -5.87
C THR A 429 10.26 4.90 -6.85
N TYR A 430 10.53 6.13 -6.39
CA TYR A 430 11.05 7.24 -7.21
C TYR A 430 12.53 7.53 -6.99
N ILE A 431 13.27 6.57 -6.45
CA ILE A 431 14.73 6.61 -6.40
C ILE A 431 15.21 5.60 -7.44
N ASP A 432 15.13 6.04 -8.71
CA ASP A 432 16.00 5.55 -9.78
C ASP A 432 17.14 6.57 -9.95
#